data_AF-A0A2K0UDW2-F1
#
_entry.id   AF-A0A2K0UDW2-F1
#
_cell.length_a   1.000
_cell.length_b   1.000
_cell.length_c   1.000
_cell.angle_alpha   90.00
_cell.angle_beta   90.00
_cell.angle_gamma   90.00
#
_symmetry.space_group_name_H-M   'P 1'
#
loop_
_entity.id
_entity.type
_entity.pdbx_description
1 polymer ?
#
loop_
_entity_poly.entity_id
_entity_poly.type
_entity_poly.pdbx_seq_one_letter_code
_entity_poly.pdbx_strand_id
1 'polypeptide(L)'
;MNNWLVEINYALQTTLTAIGRYETEPKVRAAFITFFGVREAANIPSGAKNIQKIFEWVSNFFSFALEPDGTPIYPINYSRYIFCDSTWLIEQTQDDTAKDYHGNGIIDKNGNLVPIESIPNYKTSIGTKAGNKIWWSGQYAPFNGYYFSPTGRDYCSDPESLGLTSFIQELEVNTKTGALKGHRNVENIIICPQCFTSPNPDSFAAGNALISAGTGLDVVLPKSATLLHESFHNLFGTTGQYGFIQVGEAYNLMKCIDWANVNAVNWARKNPENYVFFVAHMFYLYGTASQGISKNWDFEIIEEANGDKKFGAKAP
;
A
#
# COMPACT_ATOMS: atom_id res chain seq x y z
N MET A 1 -5.87 -15.66 -0.38
CA MET A 1 -6.37 -14.27 -0.36
C MET A 1 -7.64 -14.05 0.46
N ASN A 2 -8.64 -14.94 0.46
CA ASN A 2 -9.86 -14.74 1.28
C ASN A 2 -9.59 -14.52 2.78
N ASN A 3 -8.52 -15.10 3.33
CA ASN A 3 -8.11 -14.86 4.72
C ASN A 3 -7.45 -13.48 4.93
N TRP A 4 -6.78 -12.92 3.92
CA TRP A 4 -6.09 -11.62 4.05
C TRP A 4 -7.06 -10.47 4.23
N LEU A 5 -8.14 -10.45 3.45
CA LEU A 5 -9.19 -9.43 3.59
C LEU A 5 -9.82 -9.46 4.99
N VAL A 6 -10.14 -10.65 5.47
CA VAL A 6 -10.79 -10.85 6.78
C VAL A 6 -9.85 -10.43 7.91
N GLU A 7 -8.59 -10.87 7.90
CA GLU A 7 -7.66 -10.55 8.97
C GLU A 7 -7.22 -9.07 8.95
N ILE A 8 -7.05 -8.46 7.77
CA ILE A 8 -6.79 -7.02 7.65
C ILE A 8 -7.96 -6.23 8.24
N ASN A 9 -9.20 -6.61 7.91
CA ASN A 9 -10.39 -5.97 8.49
C ASN A 9 -10.42 -6.10 10.01
N TYR A 10 -10.15 -7.28 10.57
CA TYR A 10 -10.06 -7.45 12.02
C TYR A 10 -8.94 -6.62 12.64
N ALA A 11 -7.77 -6.57 12.01
CA ALA A 11 -6.64 -5.79 12.49
C ALA A 11 -6.94 -4.28 12.49
N LEU A 12 -7.55 -3.76 11.42
CA LEU A 12 -7.97 -2.37 11.32
C LEU A 12 -9.08 -2.02 12.32
N GLN A 13 -10.07 -2.90 12.53
CA GLN A 13 -11.11 -2.69 13.53
C GLN A 13 -10.56 -2.66 14.96
N THR A 14 -9.66 -3.59 15.30
CA THR A 14 -8.95 -3.59 16.59
C THR A 14 -8.15 -2.30 16.75
N THR A 15 -7.46 -1.87 15.69
CA THR A 15 -6.67 -0.62 15.67
C THR A 15 -7.55 0.60 15.90
N LEU A 16 -8.65 0.77 15.17
CA LEU A 16 -9.58 1.89 15.33
C LEU A 16 -10.23 1.90 16.73
N THR A 17 -10.60 0.73 17.24
CA THR A 17 -11.12 0.59 18.61
C THR A 17 -10.09 1.03 19.65
N ALA A 18 -8.82 0.65 19.46
CA ALA A 18 -7.73 1.08 20.33
C ALA A 18 -7.48 2.59 20.24
N ILE A 19 -7.48 3.17 19.04
CA ILE A 19 -7.36 4.63 18.84
C ILE A 19 -8.48 5.38 19.56
N GLY A 20 -9.71 4.84 19.58
CA GLY A 20 -10.83 5.42 20.34
C GLY A 20 -10.58 5.54 21.84
N ARG A 21 -9.56 4.86 22.37
CA ARG A 21 -9.13 4.92 23.78
C ARG A 21 -7.90 5.81 23.99
N TYR A 22 -7.47 6.59 23.00
CA TYR A 22 -6.26 7.44 23.08
C TYR A 22 -6.18 8.27 24.37
N GLU A 23 -7.29 8.86 24.80
CA GLU A 23 -7.33 9.76 25.96
C GLU A 23 -7.22 8.99 27.30
N THR A 24 -7.68 7.74 27.32
CA THR A 24 -7.74 6.93 28.55
C THR A 24 -6.64 5.88 28.66
N GLU A 25 -5.99 5.52 27.56
CA GLU A 25 -5.04 4.41 27.49
C GLU A 25 -3.61 4.89 27.15
N PRO A 26 -2.69 4.96 28.15
CA PRO A 26 -1.31 5.40 27.96
C PRO A 26 -0.56 4.61 26.89
N LYS A 27 -0.82 3.30 26.74
CA LYS A 27 -0.12 2.47 25.75
C LYS A 27 -0.45 2.87 24.31
N VAL A 28 -1.69 3.32 24.06
CA VAL A 28 -2.09 3.84 22.75
C VAL A 28 -1.33 5.14 22.45
N ARG A 29 -1.22 6.05 23.43
CA ARG A 29 -0.42 7.28 23.26
C ARG A 29 1.05 6.98 23.01
N ALA A 30 1.63 6.04 23.76
CA ALA A 30 3.01 5.60 23.57
C ALA A 30 3.25 5.05 22.16
N ALA A 31 2.31 4.27 21.61
CA ALA A 31 2.37 3.80 20.23
C ALA A 31 2.30 4.96 19.21
N PHE A 32 1.43 5.95 19.43
CA PHE A 32 1.37 7.15 18.55
C PHE A 32 2.67 7.97 18.56
N ILE A 33 3.34 8.07 19.71
CA ILE A 33 4.66 8.69 19.81
C ILE A 33 5.68 7.85 19.02
N THR A 34 5.70 6.55 19.27
CA THR A 34 6.68 5.60 18.70
C THR A 34 6.61 5.53 17.18
N PHE A 35 5.42 5.38 16.61
CA PHE A 35 5.27 5.15 15.17
C PHE A 35 5.05 6.44 14.38
N PHE A 36 4.60 7.52 15.01
CA PHE A 36 4.19 8.74 14.29
C PHE A 36 4.70 10.05 14.90
N GLY A 37 5.49 10.00 15.98
CA GLY A 37 6.06 11.18 16.63
C GLY A 37 4.98 12.18 17.07
N VAL A 38 3.78 11.68 17.38
CA VAL A 38 2.69 12.51 17.89
C VAL A 38 2.90 12.68 19.39
N ARG A 39 3.27 13.88 19.82
CA ARG A 39 3.57 14.17 21.23
C ARG A 39 2.40 13.81 22.15
N GLU A 40 2.74 13.31 23.34
CA GLU A 40 1.74 12.98 24.36
C GLU A 40 0.90 14.20 24.73
N ALA A 41 -0.42 14.00 24.77
CA ALA A 41 -1.38 15.00 25.20
C ALA A 41 -2.58 14.29 25.83
N ALA A 42 -3.21 14.93 26.82
CA ALA A 42 -4.39 14.40 27.49
C ALA A 42 -5.58 14.21 26.53
N ASN A 43 -5.71 15.12 25.55
CA ASN A 43 -6.71 15.05 24.49
C ASN A 43 -6.06 14.59 23.18
N ILE A 44 -6.83 13.97 22.28
CA ILE A 44 -6.29 13.52 20.99
C ILE A 44 -5.86 14.72 20.11
N PRO A 45 -4.55 14.86 19.80
CA PRO A 45 -4.04 15.99 19.03
C PRO A 45 -4.40 15.85 17.54
N SER A 46 -4.31 16.96 16.78
CA SER A 46 -4.66 16.99 15.35
C SER A 46 -3.86 15.97 14.51
N GLY A 47 -2.60 15.73 14.86
CA GLY A 47 -1.78 14.70 14.23
C GLY A 47 -2.38 13.30 14.37
N ALA A 48 -2.79 12.91 15.58
CA ALA A 48 -3.45 11.64 15.83
C ALA A 48 -4.82 11.56 15.14
N LYS A 49 -5.61 12.64 15.13
CA LYS A 49 -6.88 12.70 14.38
C LYS A 49 -6.70 12.46 12.88
N ASN A 50 -5.65 13.02 12.28
CA ASN A 50 -5.37 12.80 10.85
C ASN A 50 -4.97 11.35 10.56
N ILE A 51 -4.17 10.73 11.44
CA ILE A 51 -3.79 9.32 11.34
C ILE A 51 -5.01 8.42 11.53
N GLN A 52 -5.88 8.73 12.49
CA GLN A 52 -7.16 8.04 12.68
C GLN A 52 -8.01 8.07 11.41
N LYS A 53 -8.16 9.24 10.77
CA LYS A 53 -8.90 9.36 9.49
C LYS A 53 -8.32 8.49 8.39
N ILE A 54 -6.99 8.38 8.30
CA ILE A 54 -6.33 7.49 7.36
C ILE A 54 -6.73 6.03 7.62
N PHE A 55 -6.71 5.58 8.88
CA PHE A 55 -7.17 4.24 9.23
C PHE A 55 -8.67 4.04 8.96
N GLU A 56 -9.52 5.05 9.19
CA GLU A 56 -10.95 5.00 8.88
C GLU A 56 -11.18 4.82 7.37
N TRP A 57 -10.48 5.57 6.52
CA TRP A 57 -10.56 5.42 5.06
C TRP A 57 -10.11 4.04 4.58
N VAL A 58 -8.99 3.54 5.08
CA VAL A 58 -8.48 2.20 4.71
C VAL A 58 -9.42 1.10 5.23
N SER A 59 -9.95 1.24 6.44
CA SER A 59 -10.96 0.32 7.00
C SER A 59 -12.24 0.34 6.16
N ASN A 60 -12.71 1.51 5.75
CA ASN A 60 -13.89 1.65 4.89
C ASN A 60 -13.66 0.99 3.51
N PHE A 61 -12.44 1.08 2.98
CA PHE A 61 -12.07 0.41 1.73
C PHE A 61 -12.14 -1.12 1.87
N PHE A 62 -11.49 -1.71 2.87
CA PHE A 62 -11.49 -3.17 3.05
C PHE A 62 -12.83 -3.74 3.52
N SER A 63 -13.66 -2.94 4.20
CA SER A 63 -14.99 -3.38 4.66
C SER A 63 -16.10 -3.17 3.63
N PHE A 64 -15.78 -2.62 2.44
CA PHE A 64 -16.77 -2.22 1.44
C PHE A 64 -17.86 -1.31 2.03
N ALA A 65 -17.44 -0.34 2.86
CA ALA A 65 -18.35 0.53 3.57
C ALA A 65 -19.26 1.31 2.60
N LEU A 66 -20.50 1.53 3.06
CA LEU A 66 -21.53 2.24 2.33
C LEU A 66 -21.79 3.60 2.98
N GLU A 67 -22.13 4.58 2.16
CA GLU A 67 -22.74 5.83 2.56
C GLU A 67 -24.15 5.58 3.16
N PRO A 68 -24.75 6.55 3.87
CA PRO A 68 -26.08 6.40 4.47
C PRO A 68 -27.21 6.05 3.48
N ASP A 69 -27.03 6.38 2.20
CA ASP A 69 -27.97 6.07 1.13
C ASP A 69 -27.75 4.67 0.51
N GLY A 70 -26.80 3.89 1.03
CA GLY A 70 -26.45 2.56 0.55
C GLY A 70 -25.47 2.54 -0.62
N THR A 71 -24.99 3.70 -1.09
CA THR A 71 -23.97 3.74 -2.15
C THR A 71 -22.58 3.39 -1.59
N PRO A 72 -21.73 2.63 -2.32
CA PRO A 72 -20.38 2.34 -1.84
C PRO A 72 -19.51 3.60 -1.74
N ILE A 73 -18.84 3.79 -0.60
CA ILE A 73 -17.86 4.88 -0.41
C ILE A 73 -16.73 4.75 -1.46
N TYR A 74 -16.31 3.51 -1.72
CA TYR A 74 -15.35 3.17 -2.77
C TYR A 74 -16.03 2.28 -3.82
N PRO A 75 -16.58 2.86 -4.90
CA PRO A 75 -17.33 2.09 -5.89
C PRO A 75 -16.44 1.15 -6.69
N ILE A 76 -16.93 -0.06 -6.96
CA ILE A 76 -16.33 -1.00 -7.92
C ILE A 76 -16.65 -0.49 -9.33
N ASN A 77 -15.86 0.46 -9.81
CA ASN A 77 -16.02 1.14 -11.09
C ASN A 77 -14.94 0.71 -12.11
N TYR A 78 -14.35 -0.46 -11.93
CA TYR A 78 -13.31 -1.01 -12.81
C TYR A 78 -12.07 -0.09 -12.95
N SER A 79 -11.77 0.70 -11.92
CA SER A 79 -10.58 1.57 -11.85
C SER A 79 -9.50 1.08 -10.89
N ARG A 80 -9.76 -0.03 -10.18
CA ARG A 80 -8.84 -0.63 -9.20
C ARG A 80 -8.76 -2.13 -9.38
N TYR A 81 -7.54 -2.66 -9.47
CA TYR A 81 -7.30 -4.10 -9.61
C TYR A 81 -6.16 -4.58 -8.73
N ILE A 82 -6.20 -5.88 -8.40
CA ILE A 82 -5.13 -6.57 -7.71
C ILE A 82 -4.67 -7.72 -8.62
N PHE A 83 -3.37 -7.81 -8.87
CA PHE A 83 -2.75 -8.87 -9.66
C PHE A 83 -1.79 -9.68 -8.80
N CYS A 84 -1.74 -10.99 -9.02
CA CYS A 84 -0.73 -11.87 -8.42
C CYS A 84 0.35 -12.09 -9.48
N ASP A 85 1.46 -11.36 -9.40
CA ASP A 85 2.53 -11.22 -10.41
C ASP A 85 2.40 -10.03 -11.39
N SER A 86 3.50 -9.66 -12.05
CA SER A 86 3.63 -8.59 -13.05
C SER A 86 3.62 -9.09 -14.50
N THR A 87 3.60 -10.40 -14.72
CA THR A 87 3.67 -11.04 -16.06
C THR A 87 2.50 -10.73 -17.01
N TRP A 88 1.45 -10.08 -16.53
CA TRP A 88 0.34 -9.56 -17.34
C TRP A 88 0.70 -8.34 -18.20
N LEU A 89 1.85 -7.72 -17.93
CA LEU A 89 2.38 -6.61 -18.73
C LEU A 89 3.21 -7.13 -19.92
N ILE A 90 2.98 -6.56 -21.11
CA ILE A 90 3.69 -6.93 -22.33
C ILE A 90 4.51 -5.76 -22.84
N GLU A 91 5.81 -6.00 -23.05
CA GLU A 91 6.70 -4.96 -23.58
C GLU A 91 6.24 -4.52 -24.97
N GLN A 92 6.26 -3.21 -25.22
CA GLN A 92 6.02 -2.59 -26.51
C GLN A 92 7.24 -1.74 -26.89
N THR A 93 7.37 -1.45 -28.17
CA THR A 93 8.37 -0.54 -28.72
C THR A 93 7.77 0.83 -29.00
N GLN A 94 8.63 1.84 -29.20
CA GLN A 94 8.20 3.21 -29.46
C GLN A 94 7.40 3.35 -30.78
N ASP A 95 7.76 2.52 -31.76
CA ASP A 95 7.17 2.49 -33.10
C ASP A 95 5.87 1.69 -33.20
N ASP A 96 5.52 0.92 -32.15
CA ASP A 96 4.25 0.19 -32.12
C ASP A 96 3.07 1.15 -32.21
N THR A 97 1.98 0.71 -32.81
CA THR A 97 0.74 1.50 -32.90
C THR A 97 0.16 1.74 -31.52
N ALA A 98 -0.05 3.02 -31.17
CA ALA A 98 -0.75 3.41 -29.95
C ALA A 98 -2.21 2.93 -29.99
N LYS A 99 -2.69 2.44 -28.85
CA LYS A 99 -4.03 1.85 -28.69
C LYS A 99 -4.82 2.61 -27.65
N ASP A 100 -6.13 2.75 -27.88
CA ASP A 100 -7.07 3.32 -26.93
C ASP A 100 -7.45 2.33 -25.81
N TYR A 101 -8.29 2.78 -24.87
CA TYR A 101 -8.81 1.97 -23.77
C TYR A 101 -9.74 0.81 -24.19
N HIS A 102 -10.13 0.74 -25.47
CA HIS A 102 -10.81 -0.42 -26.06
C HIS A 102 -9.84 -1.37 -26.78
N GLY A 103 -8.55 -1.02 -26.86
CA GLY A 103 -7.53 -1.77 -27.58
C GLY A 103 -7.46 -1.46 -29.08
N ASN A 104 -8.22 -0.47 -29.57
CA ASN A 104 -8.21 -0.06 -30.97
C ASN A 104 -7.02 0.84 -31.26
N GLY A 105 -6.42 0.71 -32.46
CA GLY A 105 -5.37 1.61 -32.91
C GLY A 105 -5.86 3.06 -33.00
N ILE A 106 -5.06 3.99 -32.51
CA ILE A 106 -5.34 5.44 -32.60
C ILE A 106 -4.95 5.92 -33.99
N ILE A 107 -5.83 6.73 -34.59
CA ILE A 107 -5.62 7.34 -35.90
C ILE A 107 -5.44 8.86 -35.80
N ASP A 108 -4.59 9.41 -36.65
CA ASP A 108 -4.43 10.85 -36.81
C ASP A 108 -5.57 11.46 -37.67
N LYS A 109 -5.54 12.78 -37.84
CA LYS A 109 -6.50 13.52 -38.68
C LYS A 109 -6.49 13.13 -40.16
N ASN A 110 -5.46 12.42 -40.62
CA ASN A 110 -5.29 11.96 -41.99
C ASN A 110 -5.65 10.48 -42.15
N GLY A 111 -6.04 9.79 -41.06
CA GLY A 111 -6.36 8.37 -41.05
C GLY A 111 -5.15 7.44 -40.90
N ASN A 112 -3.97 7.97 -40.59
CA ASN A 112 -2.77 7.15 -40.35
C ASN A 112 -2.74 6.65 -38.90
N LEU A 113 -2.19 5.45 -38.70
CA LEU A 113 -1.94 4.93 -37.36
C LEU A 113 -0.87 5.77 -36.65
N VAL A 114 -1.11 6.08 -35.39
CA VAL A 114 -0.21 6.88 -34.56
C VAL A 114 0.72 5.95 -33.77
N PRO A 115 2.05 6.11 -33.84
CA PRO A 115 2.98 5.33 -33.01
C PRO A 115 2.96 5.82 -31.55
N ILE A 116 3.30 4.94 -30.60
CA ILE A 116 3.28 5.24 -29.15
C ILE A 116 4.11 6.48 -28.81
N GLU A 117 5.30 6.63 -29.38
CA GLU A 117 6.16 7.79 -29.12
C GLU A 117 5.59 9.14 -29.59
N SER A 118 4.63 9.11 -30.51
CA SER A 118 3.97 10.32 -31.01
C SER A 118 2.89 10.83 -30.06
N ILE A 119 2.55 10.09 -29.01
CA ILE A 119 1.67 10.55 -27.93
C ILE A 119 2.47 11.48 -27.01
N PRO A 120 2.13 12.79 -26.93
CA PRO A 120 2.99 13.80 -26.26
C PRO A 120 3.39 13.46 -24.81
N ASN A 121 2.45 12.93 -24.03
CA ASN A 121 2.72 12.57 -22.62
C ASN A 121 3.61 11.33 -22.52
N TYR A 122 3.50 10.39 -23.45
CA TYR A 122 4.27 9.14 -23.42
C TYR A 122 5.72 9.38 -23.79
N LYS A 123 5.98 10.26 -24.76
CA LYS A 123 7.34 10.71 -25.07
C LYS A 123 8.05 11.25 -23.82
N THR A 124 7.33 12.02 -23.01
CA THR A 124 7.85 12.53 -21.74
C THR A 124 8.09 11.39 -20.76
N SER A 125 7.11 10.50 -20.54
CA SER A 125 7.21 9.35 -19.62
C SER A 125 8.34 8.38 -19.96
N ILE A 126 8.58 8.14 -21.26
CA ILE A 126 9.71 7.35 -21.76
C ILE A 126 11.04 8.02 -21.38
N GLY A 127 11.13 9.35 -21.50
CA GLY A 127 12.35 10.11 -21.19
C GLY A 127 12.57 10.46 -19.70
N THR A 128 11.58 10.26 -18.82
CA THR A 128 11.64 10.81 -17.44
C THR A 128 12.56 10.03 -16.50
N LYS A 129 12.77 8.73 -16.76
CA LYS A 129 13.70 7.88 -15.99
C LYS A 129 14.55 7.08 -16.96
N ALA A 130 15.86 7.03 -16.69
CA ALA A 130 16.78 6.20 -17.46
C ALA A 130 16.30 4.75 -17.46
N GLY A 131 16.17 4.16 -18.64
CA GLY A 131 15.77 2.76 -18.81
C GLY A 131 14.27 2.48 -18.79
N ASN A 132 13.39 3.50 -18.73
CA ASN A 132 11.95 3.27 -18.84
C ASN A 132 11.60 2.54 -20.16
N LYS A 133 10.91 1.41 -20.03
CA LYS A 133 10.30 0.66 -21.11
C LYS A 133 8.80 0.92 -21.17
N ILE A 134 8.18 0.55 -22.28
CA ILE A 134 6.74 0.70 -22.52
C ILE A 134 6.09 -0.66 -22.27
N TRP A 135 5.07 -0.69 -21.43
CA TRP A 135 4.35 -1.91 -21.06
C TRP A 135 2.87 -1.76 -21.33
N TRP A 136 2.26 -2.76 -21.97
CA TRP A 136 0.84 -2.81 -22.33
C TRP A 136 0.10 -3.85 -21.50
N SER A 137 -1.08 -3.49 -20.98
CA SER A 137 -1.91 -4.37 -20.16
C SER A 137 -2.93 -5.22 -20.93
N GLY A 138 -3.33 -4.76 -22.12
CA GLY A 138 -4.58 -5.17 -22.77
C GLY A 138 -4.67 -6.60 -23.28
N GLN A 139 -3.64 -7.43 -23.06
CA GLN A 139 -3.67 -8.85 -23.44
C GLN A 139 -4.13 -9.74 -22.29
N TYR A 140 -3.76 -9.41 -21.05
CA TYR A 140 -3.96 -10.27 -19.88
C TYR A 140 -4.70 -9.57 -18.72
N ALA A 141 -5.02 -8.28 -18.87
CA ALA A 141 -5.82 -7.52 -17.93
C ALA A 141 -7.21 -7.20 -18.51
N PRO A 142 -8.24 -6.98 -17.66
CA PRO A 142 -9.58 -6.57 -18.09
C PRO A 142 -9.65 -5.10 -18.54
N PHE A 143 -8.51 -4.42 -18.62
CA PHE A 143 -8.38 -3.02 -19.05
C PHE A 143 -7.17 -2.86 -19.97
N ASN A 144 -7.22 -1.80 -20.78
CA ASN A 144 -6.24 -1.52 -21.84
C ASN A 144 -5.53 -0.19 -21.56
N GLY A 145 -4.25 -0.26 -21.19
CA GLY A 145 -3.47 0.94 -20.99
C GLY A 145 -1.97 0.67 -20.92
N TYR A 146 -1.23 1.76 -20.75
CA TYR A 146 0.22 1.78 -20.76
C TYR A 146 0.80 2.01 -19.37
N TYR A 147 1.91 1.34 -19.11
CA TYR A 147 2.75 1.58 -17.95
C TYR A 147 4.19 1.84 -18.39
N PHE A 148 4.85 2.78 -17.74
CA PHE A 148 6.21 3.20 -18.07
C PHE A 148 7.11 2.96 -16.87
N SER A 149 7.96 1.95 -16.99
CA SER A 149 8.82 1.49 -15.90
C SER A 149 10.04 0.76 -16.45
N PRO A 150 11.19 0.75 -15.74
CA PRO A 150 12.35 -0.03 -16.17
C PRO A 150 12.10 -1.54 -16.16
N THR A 151 11.27 -2.03 -15.24
CA THR A 151 11.07 -3.47 -15.01
C THR A 151 9.75 -3.99 -15.57
N GLY A 152 8.65 -3.26 -15.38
CA GLY A 152 7.30 -3.65 -15.80
C GLY A 152 6.99 -5.12 -15.54
N ARG A 153 6.96 -5.95 -16.60
CA ARG A 153 6.65 -7.39 -16.47
C ARG A 153 7.61 -8.15 -15.56
N ASP A 154 8.86 -7.69 -15.49
CA ASP A 154 9.96 -8.33 -14.76
C ASP A 154 10.06 -7.83 -13.31
N TYR A 155 9.14 -6.98 -12.86
CA TYR A 155 9.15 -6.44 -11.50
C TYR A 155 9.21 -7.54 -10.43
N CYS A 156 8.34 -8.55 -10.53
CA CYS A 156 8.30 -9.67 -9.60
C CYS A 156 9.40 -10.74 -9.85
N SER A 157 10.30 -10.52 -10.80
CA SER A 157 11.49 -11.37 -10.98
C SER A 157 12.56 -11.09 -9.92
N ASP A 158 12.53 -9.92 -9.29
CA ASP A 158 13.40 -9.59 -8.16
C ASP A 158 12.96 -10.38 -6.91
N PRO A 159 13.84 -11.20 -6.29
CA PRO A 159 13.50 -11.98 -5.10
C PRO A 159 13.16 -11.14 -3.86
N GLU A 160 13.54 -9.87 -3.82
CA GLU A 160 13.23 -8.95 -2.71
C GLU A 160 11.90 -8.21 -2.90
N SER A 161 11.33 -8.21 -4.10
CA SER A 161 10.06 -7.54 -4.40
C SER A 161 8.87 -8.34 -3.86
N LEU A 162 8.12 -7.75 -2.91
CA LEU A 162 6.90 -8.37 -2.35
C LEU A 162 5.62 -7.83 -2.99
N GLY A 163 5.58 -6.54 -3.33
CA GLY A 163 4.42 -5.91 -3.95
C GLY A 163 4.71 -4.50 -4.45
N LEU A 164 3.79 -3.98 -5.27
CA LEU A 164 3.90 -2.65 -5.87
C LEU A 164 2.53 -2.07 -6.18
N THR A 165 2.35 -0.80 -5.84
CA THR A 165 1.27 0.03 -6.37
C THR A 165 1.72 0.72 -7.66
N SER A 166 0.95 0.51 -8.73
CA SER A 166 1.20 1.05 -10.07
C SER A 166 -0.03 1.76 -10.63
N PHE A 167 0.21 2.69 -11.55
CA PHE A 167 -0.85 3.43 -12.25
C PHE A 167 -0.72 3.16 -13.75
N ILE A 168 -1.75 2.52 -14.32
CA ILE A 168 -1.86 2.27 -15.74
C ILE A 168 -2.58 3.44 -16.40
N GLN A 169 -2.03 3.95 -17.49
CA GLN A 169 -2.59 5.06 -18.24
C GLN A 169 -3.40 4.54 -19.43
N GLU A 170 -4.72 4.60 -19.31
CA GLU A 170 -5.63 4.35 -20.43
C GLU A 170 -5.71 5.60 -21.32
N LEU A 171 -5.67 5.42 -22.64
CA LEU A 171 -5.90 6.50 -23.59
C LEU A 171 -7.38 6.60 -23.92
N GLU A 172 -8.01 7.72 -23.56
CA GLU A 172 -9.38 8.01 -23.96
C GLU A 172 -9.41 8.62 -25.35
N VAL A 173 -10.30 8.11 -26.22
CA VAL A 173 -10.56 8.68 -27.54
C VAL A 173 -11.98 9.23 -27.64
N ASN A 174 -12.18 10.17 -28.55
CA ASN A 174 -13.51 10.57 -28.98
C ASN A 174 -14.12 9.44 -29.82
N THR A 175 -15.22 8.85 -29.35
CA THR A 175 -15.86 7.70 -29.99
C THR A 175 -16.41 7.99 -31.40
N LYS A 176 -16.58 9.26 -31.78
CA LYS A 176 -17.02 9.64 -33.13
C LYS A 176 -15.88 9.83 -34.11
N THR A 177 -14.69 10.24 -33.64
CA THR A 177 -13.57 10.61 -34.52
C THR A 177 -12.35 9.72 -34.37
N GLY A 178 -12.29 8.88 -33.33
CA GLY A 178 -11.10 8.09 -32.97
C GLY A 178 -9.94 8.92 -32.45
N ALA A 179 -10.07 10.25 -32.39
CA ALA A 179 -9.01 11.14 -31.96
C ALA A 179 -8.80 11.10 -30.45
N LEU A 180 -7.56 11.22 -29.99
CA LEU A 180 -7.21 11.29 -28.58
C LEU A 180 -7.96 12.44 -27.88
N LYS A 181 -8.65 12.09 -26.80
CA LYS A 181 -9.42 13.00 -25.93
C LYS A 181 -8.68 13.28 -24.63
N GLY A 182 -8.02 12.29 -24.06
CA GLY A 182 -7.37 12.42 -22.76
C GLY A 182 -6.78 11.11 -22.26
N HIS A 183 -6.55 11.05 -20.96
CA HIS A 183 -6.04 9.86 -20.27
C HIS A 183 -6.81 9.63 -18.97
N ARG A 184 -6.95 8.35 -18.58
CA ARG A 184 -7.47 7.92 -17.28
C ARG A 184 -6.44 7.03 -16.60
N ASN A 185 -6.26 7.21 -15.29
CA ASN A 185 -5.43 6.31 -14.51
C ASN A 185 -6.28 5.16 -13.95
N VAL A 186 -5.80 3.94 -14.13
CA VAL A 186 -6.28 2.74 -13.44
C VAL A 186 -5.24 2.38 -12.40
N GLU A 187 -5.66 2.28 -11.14
CA GLU A 187 -4.78 2.03 -10.01
C GLU A 187 -4.68 0.52 -9.79
N ASN A 188 -3.47 -0.01 -9.62
CA ASN A 188 -3.28 -1.46 -9.52
C ASN A 188 -2.31 -1.77 -8.38
N ILE A 189 -2.62 -2.82 -7.63
CA ILE A 189 -1.69 -3.45 -6.70
C ILE A 189 -1.20 -4.74 -7.36
N ILE A 190 0.12 -4.89 -7.45
CA ILE A 190 0.78 -6.13 -7.85
C ILE A 190 1.29 -6.78 -6.55
N ILE A 191 0.90 -8.02 -6.29
CA ILE A 191 1.47 -8.84 -5.21
C ILE A 191 2.36 -9.88 -5.86
N CYS A 192 3.65 -9.86 -5.56
CA CYS A 192 4.60 -10.79 -6.16
C CYS A 192 4.53 -12.18 -5.51
N PRO A 193 4.85 -13.27 -6.24
CA PRO A 193 4.87 -14.63 -5.69
C PRO A 193 5.70 -14.78 -4.40
N GLN A 194 6.77 -13.99 -4.29
CA GLN A 194 7.68 -13.92 -3.14
C GLN A 194 6.94 -13.55 -1.85
N CYS A 195 5.89 -12.72 -1.94
CA CYS A 195 5.04 -12.39 -0.79
C CYS A 195 4.38 -13.61 -0.16
N PHE A 196 4.06 -14.65 -0.95
CA PHE A 196 3.42 -15.87 -0.45
C PHE A 196 4.43 -16.91 0.06
N THR A 197 5.69 -16.79 -0.34
CA THR A 197 6.78 -17.72 0.01
C THR A 197 7.79 -17.14 1.00
N SER A 198 7.61 -15.87 1.39
CA SER A 198 8.41 -15.20 2.39
C SER A 198 8.35 -15.92 3.76
N PRO A 199 9.37 -15.74 4.61
CA PRO A 199 9.40 -16.33 5.95
C PRO A 199 8.38 -15.71 6.92
N ASN A 200 7.68 -14.65 6.51
CA ASN A 200 6.67 -13.98 7.34
C ASN A 200 5.52 -14.95 7.69
N PRO A 201 4.91 -14.82 8.87
CA PRO A 201 3.72 -15.59 9.23
C PRO A 201 2.58 -15.50 8.20
N ASP A 202 1.84 -16.59 8.02
CA ASP A 202 0.69 -16.62 7.10
C ASP A 202 -0.51 -15.77 7.57
N SER A 203 -0.56 -15.43 8.87
CA SER A 203 -1.63 -14.66 9.49
C SER A 203 -1.17 -14.01 10.79
N PHE A 204 -1.93 -13.03 11.31
CA PHE A 204 -1.67 -12.48 12.64
C PHE A 204 -1.76 -13.53 13.75
N ALA A 205 -2.68 -14.49 13.64
CA ALA A 205 -2.79 -15.58 14.61
C ALA A 205 -1.53 -16.47 14.61
N ALA A 206 -0.99 -16.77 13.43
CA ALA A 206 0.29 -17.47 13.30
C ALA A 206 1.45 -16.64 13.87
N GLY A 207 1.46 -15.33 13.64
CA GLY A 207 2.44 -14.42 14.24
C GLY A 207 2.37 -14.41 15.77
N ASN A 208 1.17 -14.35 16.36
CA ASN A 208 0.98 -14.42 17.81
C ASN A 208 1.55 -15.69 18.44
N ALA A 209 1.45 -16.83 17.75
CA ALA A 209 2.00 -18.10 18.22
C ALA A 209 3.54 -18.11 18.29
N LEU A 210 4.21 -17.19 17.57
CA LEU A 210 5.66 -17.03 17.60
C LEU A 210 6.14 -16.06 18.68
N ILE A 211 5.25 -15.29 19.30
CA ILE A 211 5.66 -14.25 20.25
C ILE A 211 6.10 -14.87 21.58
N SER A 212 7.37 -14.68 21.90
CA SER A 212 7.92 -14.74 23.25
C SER A 212 8.51 -13.39 23.68
N ALA A 213 8.84 -13.23 24.96
CA ALA A 213 9.55 -12.04 25.43
C ALA A 213 10.81 -11.79 24.58
N GLY A 214 11.00 -10.55 24.13
CA GLY A 214 12.09 -10.14 23.25
C GLY A 214 11.89 -10.37 21.75
N THR A 215 10.78 -10.98 21.33
CA THR A 215 10.46 -11.15 19.90
C THR A 215 10.23 -9.79 19.24
N GLY A 216 10.87 -9.51 18.11
CA GLY A 216 10.67 -8.27 17.35
C GLY A 216 9.26 -8.17 16.77
N LEU A 217 8.70 -6.96 16.63
CA LEU A 217 7.40 -6.78 15.98
C LEU A 217 7.46 -7.09 14.46
N ASP A 218 8.61 -6.80 13.84
CA ASP A 218 8.88 -7.04 12.42
C ASP A 218 8.88 -8.52 12.04
N VAL A 219 9.30 -9.41 12.95
CA VAL A 219 9.31 -10.86 12.67
C VAL A 219 7.93 -11.52 12.77
N VAL A 220 6.93 -10.81 13.30
CA VAL A 220 5.55 -11.30 13.45
C VAL A 220 4.56 -10.58 12.53
N LEU A 221 5.03 -9.82 11.55
CA LEU A 221 4.15 -9.24 10.53
C LEU A 221 3.61 -10.32 9.59
N PRO A 222 2.28 -10.42 9.39
CA PRO A 222 1.74 -11.41 8.47
C PRO A 222 2.03 -11.06 7.01
N LYS A 223 2.00 -12.04 6.11
CA LYS A 223 2.14 -11.81 4.65
C LYS A 223 1.11 -10.81 4.09
N SER A 224 -0.08 -10.74 4.68
CA SER A 224 -1.11 -9.76 4.31
C SER A 224 -0.72 -8.31 4.59
N ALA A 225 0.31 -8.08 5.41
CA ALA A 225 0.88 -6.75 5.64
C ALA A 225 1.32 -6.07 4.34
N THR A 226 1.79 -6.83 3.35
CA THR A 226 2.12 -6.31 2.01
C THR A 226 0.88 -5.72 1.32
N LEU A 227 -0.25 -6.42 1.33
CA LEU A 227 -1.48 -5.87 0.74
C LEU A 227 -1.97 -4.62 1.50
N LEU A 228 -1.86 -4.62 2.83
CA LEU A 228 -2.21 -3.46 3.64
C LEU A 228 -1.31 -2.27 3.31
N HIS A 229 0.01 -2.48 3.22
CA HIS A 229 1.00 -1.50 2.81
C HIS A 229 0.60 -0.87 1.47
N GLU A 230 0.44 -1.69 0.43
CA GLU A 230 0.11 -1.22 -0.91
C GLU A 230 -1.25 -0.50 -0.97
N SER A 231 -2.18 -0.85 -0.10
CA SER A 231 -3.49 -0.19 -0.05
C SER A 231 -3.39 1.27 0.43
N PHE A 232 -2.40 1.63 1.25
CA PHE A 232 -2.14 3.05 1.56
C PHE A 232 -1.68 3.80 0.31
N HIS A 233 -0.76 3.24 -0.48
CA HIS A 233 -0.37 3.85 -1.74
C HIS A 233 -1.52 3.94 -2.74
N ASN A 234 -2.35 2.90 -2.82
CA ASN A 234 -3.47 2.86 -3.73
C ASN A 234 -4.51 3.96 -3.42
N LEU A 235 -4.85 4.16 -2.13
CA LEU A 235 -5.89 5.11 -1.74
C LEU A 235 -5.43 6.57 -1.71
N PHE A 236 -4.16 6.80 -1.42
CA PHE A 236 -3.65 8.16 -1.16
C PHE A 236 -2.64 8.66 -2.19
N GLY A 237 -2.12 7.77 -3.05
CA GLY A 237 -1.07 8.07 -4.00
C GLY A 237 0.20 8.59 -3.32
N THR A 238 1.01 9.34 -4.07
CA THR A 238 2.29 9.89 -3.59
C THR A 238 2.28 11.40 -3.38
N THR A 239 1.16 12.06 -3.64
CA THR A 239 1.06 13.52 -3.64
C THR A 239 -0.03 14.02 -2.69
N GLY A 240 0.03 15.31 -2.34
CA GLY A 240 -0.99 15.96 -1.51
C GLY A 240 -0.85 15.70 -0.01
N GLN A 241 -1.85 16.18 0.73
CA GLN A 241 -1.83 16.20 2.20
C GLN A 241 -1.68 14.81 2.82
N TYR A 242 -2.25 13.76 2.19
CA TYR A 242 -2.23 12.39 2.69
C TYR A 242 -1.37 11.44 1.85
N GLY A 243 -0.77 11.88 0.74
CA GLY A 243 0.06 11.03 -0.10
C GLY A 243 1.26 10.44 0.64
N PHE A 244 1.66 9.23 0.26
CA PHE A 244 2.71 8.44 0.88
C PHE A 244 4.01 8.44 0.06
N ILE A 245 5.16 8.31 0.71
CA ILE A 245 6.46 8.24 0.02
C ILE A 245 6.59 6.90 -0.70
N GLN A 246 6.96 6.91 -1.98
CA GLN A 246 7.20 5.67 -2.77
C GLN A 246 8.69 5.43 -3.05
N VAL A 247 9.50 6.49 -3.02
CA VAL A 247 10.95 6.41 -3.24
C VAL A 247 11.65 6.72 -1.93
N GLY A 248 12.49 5.79 -1.49
CA GLY A 248 13.24 5.94 -0.25
C GLY A 248 12.44 5.58 1.01
N GLU A 249 11.37 4.78 0.87
CA GLU A 249 10.63 4.17 1.97
C GLU A 249 11.55 3.46 2.98
N ALA A 250 11.05 3.30 4.20
CA ALA A 250 11.69 2.47 5.22
C ALA A 250 10.81 1.25 5.49
N TYR A 251 11.39 0.07 5.30
CA TYR A 251 10.79 -1.21 5.69
C TYR A 251 11.34 -1.72 7.03
N ASN A 252 12.52 -1.26 7.44
CA ASN A 252 13.11 -1.63 8.72
C ASN A 252 12.39 -0.92 9.87
N LEU A 253 11.92 -1.69 10.86
CA LEU A 253 11.16 -1.21 12.02
C LEU A 253 11.89 -0.12 12.80
N MET A 254 13.17 -0.32 13.12
CA MET A 254 13.95 0.65 13.89
C MET A 254 14.12 1.96 13.12
N LYS A 255 14.37 1.89 11.80
CA LYS A 255 14.40 3.08 10.93
C LYS A 255 13.05 3.81 10.91
N CYS A 256 11.94 3.09 10.89
CA CYS A 256 10.59 3.68 10.95
C CYS A 256 10.35 4.43 12.26
N ILE A 257 10.80 3.87 13.39
CA ILE A 257 10.73 4.50 14.71
C ILE A 257 11.65 5.72 14.78
N ASP A 258 12.86 5.64 14.24
CA ASP A 258 13.80 6.76 14.20
C ASP A 258 13.24 7.94 13.40
N TRP A 259 12.56 7.68 12.28
CA TRP A 259 11.88 8.72 11.52
C TRP A 259 10.77 9.42 12.29
N ALA A 260 10.08 8.71 13.19
CA ALA A 260 9.09 9.31 14.06
C ALA A 260 9.72 10.32 15.03
N ASN A 261 10.97 10.06 15.46
CA ASN A 261 11.72 10.94 16.34
C ASN A 261 12.35 12.14 15.61
N VAL A 262 12.87 11.92 14.39
CA VAL A 262 13.65 12.94 13.66
C VAL A 262 12.76 13.84 12.78
N ASN A 263 11.82 13.28 12.03
CA ASN A 263 10.98 14.03 11.10
C ASN A 263 9.64 13.35 10.86
N ALA A 264 8.83 13.31 11.92
CA ALA A 264 7.54 12.64 11.94
C ALA A 264 6.61 13.03 10.78
N VAL A 265 6.52 14.32 10.45
CA VAL A 265 5.50 14.83 9.51
C VAL A 265 5.81 14.43 8.07
N ASN A 266 7.08 14.50 7.65
CA ASN A 266 7.45 14.27 6.26
C ASN A 266 7.91 12.84 5.99
N TRP A 267 8.21 12.06 7.03
CA TRP A 267 8.72 10.70 6.90
C TRP A 267 7.78 9.69 7.55
N ALA A 268 7.77 9.59 8.89
CA ALA A 268 7.00 8.54 9.57
C ALA A 268 5.50 8.53 9.23
N ARG A 269 4.84 9.71 9.22
CA ARG A 269 3.41 9.84 8.88
C ARG A 269 3.12 9.69 7.38
N LYS A 270 4.17 9.61 6.56
CA LYS A 270 4.12 9.50 5.11
C LYS A 270 4.62 8.14 4.62
N ASN A 271 5.11 7.29 5.50
CA ASN A 271 5.63 5.96 5.21
C ASN A 271 4.56 4.91 5.54
N PRO A 272 4.08 4.09 4.59
CA PRO A 272 3.03 3.13 4.86
C PRO A 272 3.42 2.10 5.91
N GLU A 273 4.70 1.74 5.97
CA GLU A 273 5.20 0.74 6.90
C GLU A 273 4.98 1.15 8.37
N ASN A 274 5.06 2.45 8.70
CA ASN A 274 4.74 2.93 10.05
C ASN A 274 3.29 2.61 10.44
N TYR A 275 2.36 2.64 9.47
CA TYR A 275 0.95 2.30 9.70
C TYR A 275 0.77 0.79 9.82
N VAL A 276 1.49 0.00 9.01
CA VAL A 276 1.50 -1.47 9.11
C VAL A 276 1.99 -1.92 10.49
N PHE A 277 3.12 -1.40 10.96
CA PHE A 277 3.63 -1.71 12.29
C PHE A 277 2.67 -1.27 13.40
N PHE A 278 2.06 -0.09 13.28
CA PHE A 278 1.06 0.37 14.24
C PHE A 278 -0.14 -0.59 14.31
N VAL A 279 -0.66 -1.02 13.17
CA VAL A 279 -1.78 -1.99 13.09
C VAL A 279 -1.39 -3.30 13.75
N ALA A 280 -0.20 -3.83 13.46
CA ALA A 280 0.29 -5.06 14.07
C ALA A 280 0.44 -4.94 15.58
N HIS A 281 1.04 -3.85 16.08
CA HIS A 281 1.16 -3.58 17.51
C HIS A 281 -0.23 -3.55 18.17
N MET A 282 -1.17 -2.75 17.64
CA MET A 282 -2.51 -2.65 18.22
C MET A 282 -3.25 -3.99 18.20
N PHE A 283 -3.08 -4.79 17.15
CA PHE A 283 -3.68 -6.12 17.07
C PHE A 283 -3.13 -7.07 18.12
N TYR A 284 -1.81 -7.14 18.31
CA TYR A 284 -1.23 -8.00 19.35
C TYR A 284 -1.52 -7.49 20.77
N LEU A 285 -1.63 -6.17 20.95
CA LEU A 285 -1.89 -5.57 22.25
C LEU A 285 -3.36 -5.64 22.69
N TYR A 286 -4.32 -5.59 21.76
CA TYR A 286 -5.76 -5.52 22.08
C TYR A 286 -6.63 -6.57 21.41
N GLY A 287 -6.06 -7.42 20.55
CA GLY A 287 -6.78 -8.50 19.90
C GLY A 287 -7.34 -9.51 20.90
N THR A 288 -8.33 -10.27 20.44
CA THR A 288 -9.11 -11.20 21.26
C THR A 288 -8.80 -12.66 20.92
N ALA A 289 -9.18 -13.58 21.81
CA ALA A 289 -9.04 -15.01 21.58
C ALA A 289 -9.78 -15.49 20.30
N SER A 290 -10.96 -14.91 19.99
CA SER A 290 -11.68 -15.20 18.74
C SER A 290 -10.94 -14.77 17.48
N GLN A 291 -9.97 -13.85 17.59
CA GLN A 291 -9.11 -13.40 16.51
C GLN A 291 -7.76 -14.15 16.51
N GLY A 292 -7.58 -15.18 17.34
CA GLY A 292 -6.34 -15.95 17.46
C GLY A 292 -5.30 -15.35 18.41
N ILE A 293 -5.66 -14.31 19.18
CA ILE A 293 -4.79 -13.70 20.19
C ILE A 293 -5.12 -14.30 21.56
N SER A 294 -4.37 -15.34 21.93
CA SER A 294 -4.53 -16.02 23.23
C SER A 294 -3.95 -15.22 24.41
N LYS A 295 -3.02 -14.30 24.12
CA LYS A 295 -2.34 -13.46 25.09
C LYS A 295 -2.02 -12.11 24.43
N ASN A 296 -2.26 -11.02 25.14
CA ASN A 296 -1.93 -9.69 24.64
C ASN A 296 -0.46 -9.37 24.89
N TRP A 297 0.20 -8.85 23.87
CA TRP A 297 1.62 -8.51 23.90
C TRP A 297 1.80 -7.02 23.65
N ASP A 298 2.59 -6.40 24.52
CA ASP A 298 3.06 -5.04 24.32
C ASP A 298 4.47 -5.07 23.77
N PHE A 299 4.81 -4.14 22.88
CA PHE A 299 6.14 -4.05 22.27
C PHE A 299 6.78 -2.74 22.69
N GLU A 300 8.07 -2.77 23.02
CA GLU A 300 8.82 -1.58 23.38
C GLU A 300 10.27 -1.65 22.95
N ILE A 301 10.98 -0.53 23.05
CA ILE A 301 12.43 -0.50 22.89
C ILE A 301 13.08 -1.27 24.03
N ILE A 302 13.76 -2.35 23.70
CA ILE A 302 14.61 -3.13 24.61
C ILE A 302 16.06 -3.11 24.11
N GLU A 303 16.98 -3.08 25.06
CA GLU A 303 18.42 -3.14 24.80
C GLU A 303 18.88 -4.59 24.84
N GLU A 304 19.57 -5.01 23.79
CA GLU A 304 20.18 -6.33 23.68
C GLU A 304 21.52 -6.36 24.42
N ALA A 305 22.04 -7.57 24.68
CA ALA A 305 23.25 -7.77 25.47
C ALA A 305 24.52 -7.12 24.86
N ASN A 306 24.49 -6.82 23.56
CA ASN A 306 25.56 -6.15 22.83
C ASN A 306 25.38 -4.60 22.77
N GLY A 307 24.31 -4.06 23.37
CA GLY A 307 23.96 -2.64 23.34
C GLY A 307 23.09 -2.22 22.15
N ASP A 308 22.76 -3.14 21.24
CA ASP A 308 21.83 -2.85 20.14
C ASP A 308 20.40 -2.68 20.66
N LYS A 309 19.61 -1.86 20.00
CA LYS A 309 18.20 -1.64 20.34
C LYS A 309 17.30 -2.37 19.37
N LYS A 310 16.29 -3.05 19.90
CA LYS A 310 15.17 -3.57 19.10
C LYS A 310 13.84 -3.19 19.72
N PHE A 311 12.79 -3.23 18.91
CA PHE A 311 11.43 -3.03 19.38
C PHE A 311 10.77 -4.40 19.59
N GLY A 312 10.85 -4.90 20.82
CA GLY A 312 10.54 -6.29 21.17
C GLY A 312 9.40 -6.45 22.17
N ALA A 313 8.78 -7.64 22.15
CA ALA A 313 7.65 -7.99 23.00
C ALA A 313 8.04 -8.06 24.49
N LYS A 314 7.26 -7.42 25.36
CA LYS A 314 7.39 -7.51 26.82
C LYS A 314 6.72 -8.76 27.33
N ALA A 315 7.25 -9.36 28.39
CA ALA A 315 6.51 -10.35 29.16
C ALA A 315 5.19 -9.71 29.68
N PRO A 316 4.01 -10.27 29.36
CA PRO A 316 2.72 -9.71 29.75
C PRO A 316 2.43 -9.81 31.24
#